data_AF-A0A218QA85-F1
#
_entry.id   AF-A0A218QA85-F1
#
_cell.length_a   1.000
_cell.length_b   1.000
_cell.length_c   1.000
_cell.angle_alpha   90.00
_cell.angle_beta   90.00
_cell.angle_gamma   90.00
#
_symmetry.space_group_name_H-M   'P 1'
#
loop_
_entity.id
_entity.type
_entity.pdbx_description
1 polymer ?
#
loop_
_entity_poly.entity_id
_entity_poly.type
_entity_poly.pdbx_seq_one_letter_code
_entity_poly.pdbx_strand_id
1 'polypeptide(L)'
;MLAGAALRKTGEGWEFASEFALEDFIWDNLQQLLGFTPLKRQYAVKGEVCDILALNETRQLIIIELKNAEDRYVIQQLTRYYDNLLDDQPFAEQIVGLLKIIWSTQ
;
A
#
# COMPACT_ATOMS: atom_id res chain seq x y z
N MET A 1 3.23 -20.43 2.14
CA MET A 1 1.75 -20.55 2.21
C MET A 1 1.25 -19.18 2.60
N LEU A 2 0.22 -18.66 1.92
CA LEU A 2 -0.32 -17.35 2.25
C LEU A 2 -1.08 -17.40 3.59
N ALA A 3 -1.08 -16.29 4.33
CA ALA A 3 -1.96 -16.13 5.49
C ALA A 3 -3.45 -16.25 5.06
N GLY A 4 -4.32 -16.67 5.96
CA GLY A 4 -5.75 -16.75 5.67
C GLY A 4 -6.35 -15.35 5.43
N ALA A 5 -7.29 -15.24 4.48
CA ALA A 5 -7.97 -13.99 4.16
C ALA A 5 -9.36 -13.93 4.80
N ALA A 6 -9.70 -12.80 5.44
CA ALA A 6 -11.06 -12.55 5.91
C ALA A 6 -11.93 -12.03 4.77
N LEU A 7 -12.66 -12.94 4.12
CA LEU A 7 -13.51 -12.65 2.96
C LEU A 7 -15.00 -12.67 3.31
N ARG A 8 -15.79 -11.87 2.60
CA ARG A 8 -17.25 -11.93 2.60
C ARG A 8 -17.78 -12.16 1.18
N LYS A 9 -18.93 -12.83 1.09
CA LYS A 9 -19.61 -13.08 -0.18
C LYS A 9 -20.52 -11.91 -0.54
N THR A 10 -20.48 -11.46 -1.78
CA THR A 10 -21.36 -10.43 -2.34
C THR A 10 -22.30 -11.05 -3.38
N GLY A 11 -23.18 -10.22 -3.97
CA GLY A 11 -24.00 -10.66 -5.10
C GLY A 11 -23.18 -10.99 -6.36
N GLU A 12 -21.96 -10.47 -6.45
CA GLU A 12 -21.09 -10.55 -7.65
C GLU A 12 -19.84 -11.41 -7.43
N GLY A 13 -19.54 -11.82 -6.20
CA GLY A 13 -18.39 -12.67 -5.92
C GLY A 13 -17.96 -12.68 -4.45
N TRP A 14 -16.65 -12.59 -4.24
CA TRP A 14 -16.02 -12.49 -2.93
C TRP A 14 -15.15 -11.25 -2.88
N GLU A 15 -15.18 -10.57 -1.75
CA GLU A 15 -14.31 -9.42 -1.45
C GLU A 15 -13.79 -9.53 -0.02
N PHE A 16 -12.78 -8.74 0.33
CA PHE A 16 -12.34 -8.64 1.72
C PHE A 16 -13.46 -8.05 2.59
N ALA A 17 -13.57 -8.55 3.82
CA ALA A 17 -14.61 -8.12 4.75
C ALA A 17 -14.53 -6.62 5.11
N SER A 18 -13.34 -6.02 5.00
CA SER A 18 -13.05 -4.59 5.19
C SER A 18 -11.72 -4.22 4.51
N GLU A 19 -11.43 -2.92 4.37
CA GLU A 19 -10.11 -2.46 3.89
C GLU A 19 -8.99 -2.83 4.88
N PHE A 20 -9.30 -2.84 6.18
CA PHE A 20 -8.37 -3.33 7.21
C PHE A 20 -8.02 -4.81 7.00
N ALA A 21 -9.01 -5.65 6.66
CA ALA A 21 -8.76 -7.06 6.35
C ALA A 21 -7.93 -7.25 5.07
N LEU A 22 -8.13 -6.38 4.08
CA LEU A 22 -7.29 -6.33 2.88
C LEU A 22 -5.85 -5.93 3.25
N GLU A 23 -5.67 -4.89 4.06
CA GLU A 23 -4.35 -4.43 4.51
C GLU A 23 -3.59 -5.50 5.29
N ASP A 24 -4.22 -6.16 6.25
CA ASP A 24 -3.61 -7.26 7.01
C ASP A 24 -3.15 -8.38 6.07
N PHE A 25 -4.02 -8.80 5.14
CA PHE A 25 -3.66 -9.84 4.18
C PHE A 25 -2.52 -9.42 3.26
N ILE A 26 -2.54 -8.20 2.72
CA ILE A 26 -1.47 -7.71 1.84
C ILE A 26 -0.17 -7.58 2.61
N TRP A 27 -0.19 -7.04 3.84
CA TRP A 27 1.00 -6.89 4.67
C TRP A 27 1.68 -8.23 4.97
N ASP A 28 0.91 -9.21 5.45
CA ASP A 28 1.43 -10.52 5.84
C ASP A 28 2.00 -11.31 4.66
N ASN A 29 1.57 -10.97 3.45
CA ASN A 29 1.94 -11.68 2.22
C ASN A 29 2.70 -10.80 1.22
N LEU A 30 3.12 -9.59 1.61
CA LEU A 30 3.59 -8.57 0.68
C LEU A 30 4.78 -9.05 -0.17
N GLN A 31 5.75 -9.68 0.49
CA GLN A 31 6.93 -10.22 -0.16
C GLN A 31 6.58 -11.38 -1.12
N GLN A 32 5.60 -12.22 -0.75
CA GLN A 32 5.20 -13.37 -1.57
C GLN A 32 4.34 -12.93 -2.77
N LEU A 33 3.48 -11.92 -2.60
CA LEU A 33 2.57 -11.44 -3.64
C LEU A 33 3.24 -10.49 -4.62
N LEU A 34 4.02 -9.53 -4.11
CA LEU A 34 4.54 -8.39 -4.88
C LEU A 34 6.08 -8.30 -4.89
N GLY A 35 6.77 -9.16 -4.12
CA GLY A 35 8.24 -9.12 -4.05
C GLY A 35 8.80 -7.94 -3.24
N PHE A 36 7.96 -7.17 -2.55
CA PHE A 36 8.38 -6.00 -1.77
C PHE A 36 8.61 -6.35 -0.30
N THR A 37 9.65 -5.73 0.27
CA THR A 37 9.95 -5.80 1.70
C THR A 37 9.12 -4.76 2.45
N PRO A 38 8.30 -5.16 3.44
CA PRO A 38 7.51 -4.20 4.22
C PRO A 38 8.37 -3.19 4.98
N LEU A 39 7.97 -1.92 5.01
CA LEU A 39 8.68 -0.84 5.73
C LEU A 39 7.83 -0.25 6.86
N LYS A 40 6.62 0.23 6.55
CA LYS A 40 5.65 0.79 7.52
C LYS A 40 4.22 0.53 7.09
N ARG A 41 3.31 0.44 8.06
CA ARG A 41 1.86 0.49 7.87
C ARG A 41 1.32 1.79 8.45
N GLN A 42 0.21 2.28 7.90
CA GLN A 42 -0.57 3.39 8.43
C GLN A 42 0.33 4.59 8.80
N TYR A 43 1.24 4.94 7.89
CA TYR A 43 2.25 5.95 8.13
C TYR A 43 1.67 7.35 7.94
N ALA A 44 1.60 8.11 9.03
CA ALA A 44 1.13 9.48 9.00
C ALA A 44 2.23 10.44 8.51
N VAL A 45 1.93 11.23 7.48
CA VAL A 45 2.80 12.28 6.94
C VAL A 45 1.97 13.49 6.55
N LYS A 46 2.29 14.65 7.16
CA LYS A 46 1.64 15.94 6.90
C LYS A 46 0.10 15.92 6.92
N GLY A 47 -0.47 15.17 7.87
CA GLY A 47 -1.93 15.08 8.07
C GLY A 47 -2.64 14.05 7.20
N GLU A 48 -1.92 13.37 6.31
CA GLU A 48 -2.42 12.22 5.54
C GLU A 48 -1.84 10.91 6.10
N VAL A 49 -2.45 9.76 5.79
CA VAL A 49 -2.01 8.44 6.26
C VAL A 49 -1.85 7.50 5.08
N CYS A 50 -0.63 7.01 4.85
CA CYS A 50 -0.34 6.00 3.84
C CYS A 50 -0.65 4.60 4.39
N ASP A 51 -1.42 3.78 3.68
CA ASP A 51 -1.75 2.42 4.13
C ASP A 51 -0.50 1.55 4.32
N ILE A 52 0.31 1.38 3.27
CA ILE A 52 1.55 0.61 3.34
C ILE A 52 2.67 1.34 2.61
N LEU A 53 3.82 1.42 3.27
CA LEU A 53 5.11 1.76 2.67
C LEU A 53 5.99 0.51 2.64
N ALA A 54 6.67 0.30 1.53
CA ALA A 54 7.52 -0.86 1.30
C ALA A 54 8.77 -0.50 0.50
N LEU A 55 9.69 -1.45 0.37
CA LEU A 55 10.90 -1.33 -0.44
C LEU A 55 10.90 -2.41 -1.51
N ASN A 56 11.31 -2.05 -2.72
CA ASN A 56 11.69 -3.05 -3.72
C ASN A 56 13.13 -3.53 -3.51
N GLU A 57 13.59 -4.43 -4.38
CA GLU A 57 14.94 -5.01 -4.31
C GLU A 57 16.08 -3.98 -4.39
N THR A 58 15.84 -2.82 -5.02
CA THR A 58 16.82 -1.73 -5.15
C THR A 58 16.68 -0.67 -4.04
N ARG A 59 15.90 -0.96 -2.99
CA ARG A 59 15.60 -0.04 -1.87
C ARG A 59 14.96 1.28 -2.31
N GLN A 60 14.14 1.23 -3.36
CA GLN A 60 13.25 2.34 -3.69
C GLN A 60 12.00 2.25 -2.82
N LEU A 61 11.55 3.40 -2.31
CA LEU A 61 10.30 3.48 -1.56
C LEU A 61 9.10 3.26 -2.49
N ILE A 62 8.24 2.31 -2.11
CA ILE A 62 6.97 1.99 -2.75
C ILE A 62 5.84 2.44 -1.82
N ILE A 63 4.86 3.17 -2.37
CA ILE A 63 3.64 3.60 -1.68
C ILE A 63 2.49 2.73 -2.20
N ILE A 64 1.75 2.10 -1.29
CA ILE A 64 0.60 1.25 -1.63
C ILE A 64 -0.61 1.82 -0.90
N GLU A 65 -1.64 2.18 -1.68
CA GLU A 65 -2.96 2.57 -1.19
C GLU A 65 -3.93 1.43 -1.53
N LEU A 66 -4.74 1.02 -0.55
CA LEU A 66 -5.60 -0.15 -0.66
C LEU A 66 -7.07 0.26 -0.70
N LYS A 67 -7.82 -0.37 -1.61
CA LYS A 67 -9.27 -0.19 -1.75
C LYS A 67 -9.90 -1.54 -2.09
N ASN A 68 -11.02 -1.85 -1.45
CA ASN A 68 -11.79 -3.07 -1.77
C ASN A 68 -12.59 -2.95 -3.07
N ALA A 69 -12.91 -1.72 -3.47
CA ALA A 69 -13.65 -1.40 -4.68
C ALA A 69 -12.99 -0.20 -5.38
N GLU A 70 -13.41 0.08 -6.62
CA GLU A 70 -12.93 1.26 -7.33
C GLU A 70 -13.19 2.56 -6.57
N ASP A 71 -12.14 3.37 -6.39
CA ASP A 71 -12.22 4.69 -5.78
C ASP A 71 -11.65 5.75 -6.74
N ARG A 72 -12.45 6.76 -7.06
CA ARG A 72 -12.11 7.82 -8.02
C ARG A 72 -11.06 8.83 -7.52
N TYR A 73 -10.68 8.77 -6.25
CA TYR A 73 -9.73 9.66 -5.59
C TYR A 73 -8.40 8.99 -5.24
N VAL A 74 -8.25 7.68 -5.49
CA VAL A 74 -7.04 6.91 -5.17
C VAL A 74 -5.77 7.51 -5.79
N ILE A 75 -5.87 8.03 -7.02
CA ILE A 75 -4.75 8.64 -7.74
C ILE A 75 -4.32 9.96 -7.08
N GLN A 76 -5.29 10.76 -6.63
CA GLN A 76 -5.05 12.03 -5.95
C GLN A 76 -4.42 11.78 -4.57
N GLN A 77 -4.89 10.76 -3.83
CA GLN A 77 -4.27 10.33 -2.57
C GLN A 77 -2.81 9.94 -2.77
N LEU A 78 -2.53 9.00 -3.69
CA LEU A 78 -1.15 8.57 -4.01
C LEU A 78 -0.25 9.73 -4.44
N THR A 79 -0.80 10.74 -5.12
CA THR A 79 -0.03 11.92 -5.52
C THR A 79 0.32 12.79 -4.32
N ARG A 80 -0.62 13.06 -3.41
CA ARG A 80 -0.33 13.80 -2.18
C ARG A 80 0.69 13.09 -1.29
N TYR A 81 0.58 11.76 -1.16
CA TYR A 81 1.52 10.99 -0.34
C TYR A 81 2.92 11.04 -0.91
N TYR A 82 3.05 10.90 -2.22
CA TYR A 82 4.32 11.06 -2.94
C TYR A 82 4.95 12.42 -2.66
N ASP A 83 4.19 13.51 -2.84
CA ASP A 83 4.69 14.87 -2.62
C ASP A 83 5.10 15.09 -1.14
N ASN A 84 4.31 14.58 -0.20
CA ASN A 84 4.59 14.68 1.22
C ASN A 84 5.88 13.93 1.62
N LEU A 85 6.07 12.70 1.11
CA LEU A 85 7.25 11.87 1.40
C LEU A 85 8.51 12.38 0.71
N LEU A 86 8.37 12.99 -0.47
CA LEU A 86 9.48 13.62 -1.19
C LEU A 86 10.02 14.85 -0.45
N ASP A 87 9.13 15.63 0.18
CA ASP A 87 9.51 16.83 0.93
C ASP A 87 10.00 16.51 2.34
N ASP A 88 9.33 15.60 3.07
CA ASP A 88 9.68 15.25 4.46
C ASP A 88 10.90 14.31 4.56
N GLN A 89 11.12 13.48 3.53
CA GLN A 89 12.21 12.50 3.44
C GLN A 89 12.47 11.66 4.71
N PRO A 90 11.43 11.09 5.36
CA PRO A 90 11.55 10.47 6.69
C PRO A 90 12.40 9.19 6.73
N PHE A 91 12.77 8.65 5.56
CA PHE A 91 13.53 7.41 5.40
C PHE A 91 14.84 7.59 4.64
N ALA A 92 15.41 8.80 4.63
CA ALA A 92 16.60 9.14 3.83
C ALA A 92 17.79 8.17 4.03
N GLU A 93 17.95 7.59 5.22
CA GLU A 93 19.01 6.62 5.52
C GLU A 93 18.70 5.18 5.06
N GLN A 94 17.45 4.89 4.73
CA GLN A 94 16.94 3.54 4.42
C GLN A 94 16.65 3.35 2.93
N ILE A 95 16.50 4.43 2.16
CA ILE A 95 16.07 4.38 0.75
C ILE A 95 17.10 5.01 -0.20
N VAL A 96 17.16 4.49 -1.43
CA VAL A 96 18.06 5.00 -2.48
C VAL A 96 17.31 5.90 -3.48
N GLY A 97 15.97 5.95 -3.40
CA GLY A 97 15.10 6.83 -4.19
C GLY A 97 13.62 6.59 -3.94
N LEU A 98 12.74 7.40 -4.54
CA LEU A 98 11.27 7.24 -4.49
C LEU A 98 10.76 6.74 -5.84
N LEU A 99 9.89 5.71 -5.87
CA LEU A 99 9.24 5.24 -7.09
C LEU A 99 7.71 5.25 -6.89
N LYS A 100 6.99 5.87 -7.82
CA LYS A 100 5.52 5.87 -7.82
C LYS A 100 5.02 4.65 -8.60
N ILE A 101 4.40 3.69 -7.92
CA ILE A 101 3.68 2.59 -8.56
C ILE A 101 2.18 2.82 -8.34
N ILE A 102 1.42 2.88 -9.43
CA ILE A 102 -0.04 2.82 -9.40
C ILE A 102 -0.41 1.38 -9.72
N TRP A 103 -1.08 0.69 -8.80
CA TRP A 103 -1.70 -0.60 -9.07
C TRP A 103 -3.21 -0.39 -9.14
N SER A 104 -3.82 -0.83 -10.24
CA SER A 104 -5.27 -0.93 -10.39
C SER A 104 -5.53 -2.29 -11.04
N THR A 105 -6.38 -3.08 -10.41
CA THR A 105 -7.06 -4.19 -11.09
C THR A 105 -8.21 -3.58 -11.87
N GLN A 106 -8.23 -3.81 -13.19
CA GLN A 106 -9.51 -3.98 -13.86
C GLN A 106 -10.16 -5.28 -13.39
#